data_AF-A0A1Y3Q466-F1
#
_entry.id   AF-A0A1Y3Q466-F1
#
_cell.length_a   1.000
_cell.length_b   1.000
_cell.length_c   1.000
_cell.angle_alpha   90.00
_cell.angle_beta   90.00
_cell.angle_gamma   90.00
#
_symmetry.space_group_name_H-M   'P 1'
#
loop_
_entity.id
_entity.type
_entity.pdbx_description
1 polymer ?
#
loop_
_entity_poly.entity_id
_entity_poly.type
_entity_poly.pdbx_seq_one_letter_code
_entity_poly.pdbx_strand_id
1 'polypeptide(L)'
;MAVSGCSGGESAGGDGHEHGVMTTEGEWHETTSGPDELPSFLLRYADRTVDLYAVVYEHMDILRQLNCYCGCMDANDPHDSLLRCFLVDVQDDGSITWTDHGANCGICLMELQDAVAFAKQGKSADEIRGLIDAKYAPADL
;
A
#
# COMPACT_ATOMS: atom_id res chain seq x y z
N MET A 1 15.82 -36.49 49.39
CA MET A 1 16.32 -35.11 49.53
C MET A 1 15.97 -34.37 48.26
N ALA A 2 15.11 -33.35 48.37
CA ALA A 2 14.71 -32.50 47.26
C ALA A 2 15.69 -31.33 47.16
N VAL A 3 16.13 -31.02 45.94
CA VAL A 3 16.57 -29.66 45.57
C VAL A 3 15.94 -29.32 44.23
N SER A 4 14.96 -28.43 44.30
CA SER A 4 14.42 -27.67 43.17
C SER A 4 15.45 -26.63 42.73
N GLY A 5 15.50 -26.34 41.43
CA GLY A 5 16.28 -25.24 40.87
C GLY A 5 15.77 -24.90 39.47
N CYS A 6 14.73 -24.07 39.41
CA CYS A 6 14.29 -23.36 38.22
C CYS A 6 15.32 -22.26 37.91
N SER A 7 15.73 -22.10 36.66
CA SER A 7 16.33 -20.83 36.21
C SER A 7 15.77 -20.52 34.84
N GLY A 8 14.69 -19.73 34.86
CA GLY A 8 14.23 -19.00 33.69
C GLY A 8 14.99 -17.69 33.54
N GLY A 9 15.00 -17.22 32.30
CA GLY A 9 15.10 -15.80 31.98
C GLY A 9 16.50 -15.24 31.84
N GLU A 10 16.98 -15.19 30.60
CA GLU A 10 17.67 -14.00 30.10
C GLU A 10 17.04 -13.58 28.77
N SER A 11 16.04 -12.70 28.87
CA SER A 11 15.69 -11.77 27.81
C SER A 11 16.38 -10.45 28.15
N ALA A 12 17.37 -10.10 27.35
CA ALA A 12 17.95 -8.77 27.20
C ALA A 12 18.54 -8.80 25.78
N GLY A 13 18.16 -7.98 24.82
CA GLY A 13 17.66 -6.62 24.83
C GLY A 13 18.16 -6.05 23.50
N GLY A 14 17.23 -5.68 22.64
CA GLY A 14 17.50 -5.19 21.29
C GLY A 14 16.21 -4.67 20.69
N ASP A 15 15.88 -3.43 21.03
CA ASP A 15 14.85 -2.61 20.38
C ASP A 15 15.04 -2.62 18.86
N GLY A 16 14.06 -3.17 18.16
CA GLY A 16 13.95 -3.17 16.71
C GLY A 16 12.49 -3.43 16.39
N HIS A 17 11.70 -2.36 16.36
CA HIS A 17 10.30 -2.39 15.99
C HIS A 17 10.18 -2.72 14.48
N GLU A 18 10.27 -4.00 14.15
CA GLU A 18 10.02 -4.53 12.80
C GLU A 18 8.49 -4.67 12.65
N HIS A 19 7.80 -3.54 12.47
CA HIS A 19 6.36 -3.56 12.16
C HIS A 19 6.20 -3.89 10.68
N GLY A 20 6.19 -5.17 10.35
CA GLY A 20 5.86 -5.62 9.00
C GLY A 20 6.44 -6.99 8.66
N VAL A 21 5.82 -7.65 7.69
CA VAL A 21 6.25 -8.95 7.17
C VAL A 21 6.68 -8.76 5.72
N MET A 22 7.90 -9.19 5.40
CA MET A 22 8.38 -9.27 4.01
C MET A 22 7.70 -10.43 3.29
N THR A 23 7.12 -10.19 2.12
CA THR A 23 6.53 -11.22 1.26
C THR A 23 7.60 -12.00 0.51
N THR A 24 7.21 -13.12 -0.08
CA THR A 24 8.08 -13.87 -1.01
C THR A 24 8.40 -13.09 -2.29
N GLU A 25 7.63 -12.05 -2.58
CA GLU A 25 7.81 -11.16 -3.73
C GLU A 25 8.72 -9.96 -3.39
N GLY A 26 9.18 -9.85 -2.15
CA GLY A 26 10.10 -8.82 -1.69
C GLY A 26 9.43 -7.51 -1.28
N GLU A 27 8.14 -7.54 -0.97
CA GLU A 27 7.34 -6.39 -0.53
C GLU A 27 7.16 -6.42 0.98
N TRP A 28 7.02 -5.26 1.60
CA TRP A 28 6.69 -5.16 3.02
C TRP A 28 5.20 -4.97 3.21
N HIS A 29 4.59 -5.86 3.99
CA HIS A 29 3.21 -5.71 4.43
C HIS A 29 3.15 -5.32 5.90
N GLU A 30 2.33 -4.33 6.23
CA GLU A 30 2.12 -3.87 7.61
C GLU A 30 0.64 -3.57 7.85
N THR A 31 0.10 -4.03 8.97
CA THR A 31 -1.30 -3.76 9.35
C THR A 31 -1.34 -2.64 10.38
N THR A 32 -2.11 -1.59 10.08
CA THR A 32 -2.39 -0.49 11.01
C THR A 32 -3.82 -0.56 11.55
N SER A 33 -4.10 0.16 12.63
CA SER A 33 -5.41 0.12 13.29
C SER A 33 -6.53 0.75 12.46
N GLY A 34 -6.18 1.51 11.41
CA GLY A 34 -7.12 2.24 10.58
C GLY A 34 -6.42 3.31 9.72
N PRO A 35 -7.18 4.16 9.02
CA PRO A 35 -6.64 5.09 8.01
C PRO A 35 -5.90 6.30 8.59
N ASP A 36 -6.11 6.62 9.87
CA ASP A 36 -5.41 7.70 10.57
C ASP A 36 -3.97 7.31 10.98
N GLU A 37 -3.63 6.02 10.86
CA GLU A 37 -2.31 5.49 11.16
C GLU A 37 -1.68 4.93 9.87
N LEU A 38 -0.59 5.57 9.44
CA LEU A 38 0.20 5.13 8.29
C LEU A 38 1.24 4.08 8.71
N PRO A 39 1.57 3.12 7.82
CA PRO A 39 2.51 2.06 8.15
C PRO A 39 3.93 2.60 8.35
N SER A 40 4.61 2.08 9.37
CA SER A 40 5.98 2.44 9.74
C SER A 40 6.99 2.22 8.60
N PHE A 41 6.72 1.30 7.67
CA PHE A 41 7.57 1.11 6.50
C PHE A 41 7.77 2.41 5.72
N LEU A 42 6.84 3.35 5.77
CA LEU A 42 6.94 4.63 5.07
C LEU A 42 8.09 5.51 5.56
N LEU A 43 8.64 5.26 6.76
CA LEU A 43 9.78 6.00 7.31
C LEU A 43 11.06 5.88 6.47
N ARG A 44 11.13 4.90 5.55
CA ARG A 44 12.26 4.72 4.63
C ARG A 44 12.10 5.45 3.29
N TYR A 45 10.93 6.04 3.04
CA TYR A 45 10.59 6.70 1.77
C TYR A 45 10.60 8.22 1.89
N ALA A 46 10.62 8.92 0.76
CA ALA A 46 10.57 10.38 0.72
C ALA A 46 9.20 10.89 1.17
N ASP A 47 9.15 12.11 1.75
CA ASP A 47 7.91 12.74 2.24
C ASP A 47 6.78 12.71 1.22
N ARG A 48 7.08 12.96 -0.07
CA ARG A 48 6.09 12.90 -1.15
C ARG A 48 5.41 11.53 -1.27
N THR A 49 6.14 10.44 -1.05
CA THR A 49 5.57 9.09 -1.06
C THR A 49 4.64 8.91 0.15
N VAL A 50 5.05 9.40 1.32
CA VAL A 50 4.22 9.37 2.53
C VAL A 50 2.92 10.15 2.33
N ASP A 51 3.00 11.36 1.76
CA ASP A 51 1.83 12.20 1.44
C ASP A 51 0.87 11.52 0.47
N LEU A 52 1.39 10.76 -0.50
CA LEU A 52 0.56 10.01 -1.44
C LEU A 52 -0.12 8.82 -0.76
N TYR A 53 0.58 8.08 0.11
CA TYR A 53 -0.03 7.00 0.89
C TYR A 53 -1.14 7.51 1.82
N ALA A 54 -0.97 8.70 2.40
CA ALA A 54 -1.95 9.33 3.29
C ALA A 54 -3.35 9.51 2.65
N VAL A 55 -3.42 9.65 1.32
CA VAL A 55 -4.68 9.89 0.62
C VAL A 55 -5.29 8.64 -0.01
N VAL A 56 -4.60 7.49 0.03
CA VAL A 56 -5.04 6.25 -0.63
C VAL A 56 -6.39 5.80 -0.08
N TYR A 57 -6.53 5.70 1.24
CA TYR A 57 -7.75 5.18 1.84
C TYR A 57 -8.97 6.08 1.55
N GLU A 58 -8.81 7.41 1.64
CA GLU A 58 -9.87 8.37 1.31
C GLU A 58 -10.37 8.22 -0.14
N HIS A 59 -9.48 7.81 -1.06
CA HIS A 59 -9.78 7.68 -2.48
C HIS A 59 -9.98 6.22 -2.92
N MET A 60 -10.07 5.27 -1.98
CA MET A 60 -10.03 3.84 -2.29
C MET A 60 -11.11 3.39 -3.29
N ASP A 61 -12.30 3.99 -3.24
CA ASP A 61 -13.42 3.62 -4.11
C ASP A 61 -13.16 3.99 -5.57
N ILE A 62 -12.43 5.09 -5.82
CA ILE A 62 -12.01 5.48 -7.16
C ILE A 62 -10.84 4.60 -7.59
N LEU A 63 -9.83 4.44 -6.73
CA LEU A 63 -8.61 3.67 -7.03
C LEU A 63 -8.91 2.18 -7.33
N ARG A 64 -9.94 1.61 -6.71
CA ARG A 64 -10.41 0.24 -6.97
C ARG A 64 -10.95 0.05 -8.38
N GLN A 65 -11.35 1.13 -9.07
CA GLN A 65 -11.90 1.10 -10.42
C GLN A 65 -10.87 1.38 -11.52
N LEU A 66 -9.63 1.72 -11.14
CA LEU A 66 -8.58 2.10 -12.09
C LEU A 66 -7.63 0.93 -12.29
N ASN A 67 -7.24 0.67 -13.55
CA ASN A 67 -6.10 -0.20 -13.84
C ASN A 67 -4.80 0.49 -13.43
N CYS A 68 -3.74 -0.30 -13.21
CA CYS A 68 -2.39 0.22 -13.01
C CYS A 68 -1.49 -0.12 -14.18
N TYR A 69 -0.97 0.86 -14.92
CA TYR A 69 -0.19 0.61 -16.13
C TYR A 69 1.31 0.48 -15.89
N CYS A 70 1.71 0.04 -14.69
CA CYS A 70 3.11 -0.20 -14.34
C CYS A 70 3.73 -1.45 -14.99
N GLY A 71 2.90 -2.30 -15.64
CA GLY A 71 3.33 -3.54 -16.30
C GLY A 71 3.30 -4.79 -15.39
N CYS A 72 2.90 -4.65 -14.12
CA CYS A 72 2.71 -5.79 -13.21
C CYS A 72 1.34 -6.47 -13.35
N MET A 73 0.45 -5.93 -14.19
CA MET A 73 -0.88 -6.52 -14.45
C MET A 73 -0.82 -7.87 -15.16
N ASP A 74 0.28 -8.18 -15.86
CA ASP A 74 0.49 -9.48 -16.54
C ASP A 74 1.27 -10.49 -15.69
N ALA A 75 1.53 -10.18 -14.41
CA ALA A 75 2.21 -11.08 -13.48
C ALA A 75 1.29 -12.24 -13.02
N ASN A 76 1.88 -13.27 -12.40
CA ASN A 76 1.14 -14.45 -11.91
C ASN A 76 0.04 -14.12 -10.89
N ASP A 77 0.12 -12.96 -10.23
CA ASP A 77 -0.92 -12.38 -9.38
C ASP A 77 -1.25 -10.96 -9.87
N PRO A 78 -2.20 -10.79 -10.81
CA PRO A 78 -2.47 -9.51 -11.43
C PRO A 78 -3.02 -8.52 -10.40
N HIS A 79 -2.41 -7.33 -10.32
CA HIS A 79 -3.01 -6.19 -9.65
C HIS A 79 -4.15 -5.67 -10.54
N ASP A 80 -5.36 -6.12 -10.25
CA ASP A 80 -6.59 -5.77 -10.99
C ASP A 80 -7.06 -4.34 -10.73
N SER A 81 -6.40 -3.63 -9.80
CA SER A 81 -6.66 -2.22 -9.55
C SER A 81 -5.41 -1.48 -9.06
N LEU A 82 -5.37 -0.17 -9.31
CA LEU A 82 -4.38 0.74 -8.76
C LEU A 82 -4.38 0.73 -7.22
N LEU A 83 -5.53 0.48 -6.60
CA LEU A 83 -5.63 0.37 -5.14
C LEU A 83 -4.71 -0.73 -4.58
N ARG A 84 -4.61 -1.85 -5.28
CA ARG A 84 -3.85 -3.02 -4.82
C ARG A 84 -2.34 -2.79 -4.78
N CYS A 85 -1.84 -1.76 -5.48
CA CYS A 85 -0.46 -1.31 -5.32
C CYS A 85 -0.17 -0.70 -3.93
N PHE A 86 -1.19 -0.36 -3.14
CA PHE A 86 -1.03 0.33 -1.86
C PHE A 86 -1.65 -0.42 -0.69
N LEU A 87 -2.81 -1.04 -0.91
CA LEU A 87 -3.54 -1.81 0.09
C LEU A 87 -3.61 -3.29 -0.29
N VAL A 88 -3.29 -4.14 0.67
CA VAL A 88 -3.50 -5.59 0.60
C VAL A 88 -4.95 -5.91 0.97
N ASP A 89 -5.44 -5.35 2.08
CA ASP A 89 -6.78 -5.62 2.58
C ASP A 89 -7.29 -4.51 3.53
N VAL A 90 -8.62 -4.39 3.61
CA VAL A 90 -9.31 -3.58 4.62
C VAL A 90 -10.25 -4.52 5.37
N GLN A 91 -9.94 -4.78 6.65
CA GLN A 91 -10.67 -5.74 7.46
C GLN A 91 -12.00 -5.18 7.97
N ASP A 92 -12.93 -6.07 8.35
CA ASP A 92 -14.25 -5.72 8.89
C ASP A 92 -14.18 -4.87 10.18
N ASP A 93 -13.07 -4.96 10.92
CA ASP A 93 -12.84 -4.18 12.15
C ASP A 93 -12.27 -2.78 11.87
N GLY A 94 -12.04 -2.43 10.60
CA GLY A 94 -11.48 -1.16 10.17
C GLY A 94 -9.96 -1.10 10.10
N SER A 95 -9.26 -2.16 10.51
CA SER A 95 -7.81 -2.25 10.33
C SER A 95 -7.43 -2.43 8.86
N ILE A 96 -6.26 -1.92 8.49
CA ILE A 96 -5.83 -1.85 7.09
C ILE A 96 -4.48 -2.53 6.96
N THR A 97 -4.36 -3.47 6.04
CA THR A 97 -3.07 -4.05 5.65
C THR A 97 -2.55 -3.33 4.42
N TRP A 98 -1.41 -2.67 4.58
CA TRP A 98 -0.72 -1.87 3.56
C TRP A 98 0.40 -2.69 2.93
N THR A 99 0.78 -2.33 1.70
CA THR A 99 2.00 -2.83 1.04
C THR A 99 2.90 -1.68 0.59
N ASP A 100 4.21 -1.87 0.65
CA ASP A 100 5.18 -0.92 0.09
C ASP A 100 5.38 -1.04 -1.42
N HIS A 101 4.65 -1.94 -2.10
CA HIS A 101 4.72 -2.13 -3.55
C HIS A 101 4.67 -0.81 -4.33
N GLY A 102 3.64 0.00 -4.09
CA GLY A 102 3.41 1.29 -4.72
C GLY A 102 4.51 2.30 -4.39
N ALA A 103 5.06 2.26 -3.18
CA ALA A 103 6.17 3.12 -2.77
C ALA A 103 7.45 2.87 -3.58
N ASN A 104 7.62 1.66 -4.12
CA ASN A 104 8.73 1.26 -4.98
C ASN A 104 8.43 1.44 -6.49
N CYS A 105 7.23 1.92 -6.85
CA CYS A 105 6.75 1.99 -8.24
C CYS A 105 6.43 3.45 -8.64
N GLY A 106 7.31 4.05 -9.46
CA GLY A 106 7.13 5.43 -9.92
C GLY A 106 5.84 5.69 -10.71
N ILE A 107 5.42 4.74 -11.55
CA ILE A 107 4.17 4.85 -12.34
C ILE A 107 2.96 4.83 -11.41
N CYS A 108 2.92 3.90 -10.46
CA CYS A 108 1.85 3.76 -9.48
C CYS A 108 1.63 5.07 -8.70
N LEU A 109 2.72 5.73 -8.27
CA LEU A 109 2.66 7.03 -7.59
C LEU A 109 2.16 8.16 -8.50
N MET A 110 2.51 8.16 -9.79
CA MET A 110 2.04 9.17 -10.74
C MET A 110 0.56 9.00 -11.08
N GLU A 111 0.09 7.77 -11.29
CA GLU A 111 -1.32 7.46 -11.53
C GLU A 111 -2.18 7.82 -10.31
N LEU A 112 -1.72 7.48 -9.10
CA LEU A 112 -2.38 7.88 -7.85
C LEU A 112 -2.48 9.41 -7.75
N GLN A 113 -1.39 10.12 -8.01
CA GLN A 113 -1.37 11.58 -7.96
C GLN A 113 -2.37 12.19 -8.94
N ASP A 114 -2.44 11.70 -10.18
CA ASP A 114 -3.37 12.21 -11.18
C ASP A 114 -4.82 11.87 -10.83
N ALA A 115 -5.08 10.63 -10.40
CA ALA A 115 -6.41 10.20 -9.99
C ALA A 115 -6.96 11.10 -8.86
N VAL A 116 -6.14 11.36 -7.84
CA VAL A 116 -6.48 12.28 -6.73
C VAL A 116 -6.66 13.71 -7.24
N ALA A 117 -5.80 14.18 -8.14
CA ALA A 117 -5.93 15.51 -8.73
C ALA A 117 -7.24 15.67 -9.52
N PHE A 118 -7.67 14.64 -10.26
CA PHE A 118 -8.91 14.64 -11.01
C PHE A 118 -10.14 14.53 -10.10
N ALA A 119 -10.07 13.71 -9.05
CA ALA A 119 -11.11 13.65 -8.02
C ALA A 119 -11.33 15.02 -7.35
N LYS A 120 -10.24 15.71 -7.00
CA LYS A 120 -10.28 17.09 -6.44
C LYS A 120 -10.86 18.14 -7.40
N GLN A 121 -10.83 17.87 -8.71
CA GLN A 121 -11.49 18.71 -9.72
C GLN A 121 -13.00 18.40 -9.87
N GLY A 122 -13.53 17.44 -9.10
CA GLY A 122 -14.94 17.06 -9.15
C GLY A 122 -15.31 16.14 -10.31
N LYS A 123 -14.32 15.47 -10.93
CA LYS A 123 -14.57 14.51 -12.01
C LYS A 123 -15.21 13.23 -11.47
N SER A 124 -16.10 12.63 -12.25
CA SER A 124 -16.68 11.33 -11.93
C SER A 124 -15.67 10.19 -12.07
N ALA A 125 -15.93 9.04 -11.44
CA ALA A 125 -15.03 7.87 -11.51
C ALA A 125 -14.78 7.42 -12.97
N ASP A 126 -15.80 7.43 -13.82
CA ASP A 126 -15.67 7.11 -15.26
C ASP A 126 -14.79 8.10 -16.02
N GLU A 127 -14.92 9.41 -15.73
CA GLU A 127 -14.05 10.42 -16.32
C GLU A 127 -12.59 10.25 -15.86
N ILE A 128 -12.38 9.96 -14.57
CA ILE A 128 -11.05 9.71 -14.03
C ILE A 128 -10.43 8.50 -14.71
N ARG A 129 -11.17 7.38 -14.80
CA ARG A 129 -10.74 6.17 -15.50
C ARG A 129 -10.34 6.47 -16.94
N GLY A 130 -11.21 7.14 -17.70
CA GLY A 130 -10.91 7.51 -19.08
C GLY A 130 -9.68 8.41 -19.23
N LEU A 131 -9.42 9.32 -18.28
CA LEU A 131 -8.25 10.19 -18.30
C LEU A 131 -6.96 9.45 -17.93
N ILE A 132 -7.02 8.52 -16.98
CA ILE A 132 -5.89 7.66 -16.63
C ILE A 132 -5.57 6.73 -17.80
N ASP A 133 -6.57 6.02 -18.33
CA ASP A 133 -6.42 5.14 -19.49
C ASP A 133 -5.81 5.91 -20.68
N ALA A 134 -6.34 7.09 -21.01
CA ALA A 134 -5.81 7.90 -22.12
C ALA A 134 -4.37 8.39 -21.91
N LYS A 135 -3.92 8.53 -20.66
CA LYS A 135 -2.58 9.03 -20.32
C LYS A 135 -1.54 7.91 -20.18
N TYR A 136 -1.95 6.76 -19.67
CA TYR A 136 -1.05 5.70 -19.21
C TYR A 136 -1.20 4.38 -19.97
N ALA A 137 -2.35 4.11 -20.60
CA ALA A 137 -2.52 2.88 -21.35
C ALA A 137 -1.57 2.84 -22.56
N PRO A 138 -0.99 1.66 -22.87
CA PRO A 138 -0.22 1.50 -24.10
C PRO A 138 -1.10 1.75 -25.33
N ALA A 139 -0.51 2.30 -26.39
CA ALA A 139 -1.24 2.76 -27.59
C ALA A 139 -1.89 1.66 -28.43
N ASP A 140 -1.75 0.38 -28.05
CA ASP A 140 -2.11 -0.79 -28.85
C ASP A 140 -3.17 -1.70 -28.18
N LEU A 141 -4.04 -1.15 -27.31
CA LEU A 141 -5.22 -1.85 -26.76
C LEU A 141 -6.47 -1.64 -27.63
#